data_AF-A0A561UH00-F1
#
_entry.id   AF-A0A561UH00-F1
#
_cell.length_a   1.000
_cell.length_b   1.000
_cell.length_c   1.000
_cell.angle_alpha   90.00
_cell.angle_beta   90.00
_cell.angle_gamma   90.00
#
_symmetry.space_group_name_H-M   'P 1'
#
loop_
_entity.id
_entity.type
_entity.pdbx_description
1 polymer ?
#
loop_
_entity_poly.entity_id
_entity_poly.type
_entity_poly.pdbx_seq_one_letter_code
_entity_poly.pdbx_strand_id
1 'polypeptide(L)'
;MEELLDQLDEAWDDEDGFLGKLRSGTFDPEAGDAYVALLGRIPQPGDVIDARLVQLIWFAPLFMEWQTERLALTEPEDKQLARIATLVQESVENILGIP
;
A
#
# COMPACT_ATOMS: atom_id res chain seq x y z
N MET A 1 -0.95 5.69 -17.36
CA MET A 1 -0.01 5.92 -16.25
C MET A 1 -0.55 7.00 -15.33
N GLU A 2 -0.96 8.16 -15.85
CA GLU A 2 -1.57 9.24 -15.04
C GLU A 2 -2.75 8.77 -14.18
N GLU A 3 -3.75 8.08 -14.79
CA GLU A 3 -4.87 7.48 -14.05
C GLU A 3 -4.43 6.50 -12.93
N LEU A 4 -3.33 5.76 -13.14
CA LEU A 4 -2.81 4.84 -12.14
C LEU A 4 -2.15 5.59 -10.97
N LEU A 5 -1.44 6.68 -11.28
CA LEU A 5 -0.82 7.54 -10.27
C LEU A 5 -1.88 8.27 -9.44
N ASP A 6 -2.98 8.69 -10.06
CA ASP A 6 -4.10 9.32 -9.36
C ASP A 6 -4.80 8.31 -8.42
N GLN A 7 -5.02 7.07 -8.87
CA GLN A 7 -5.53 5.99 -8.00
C GLN A 7 -4.60 5.65 -6.83
N LEU A 8 -3.27 5.71 -7.05
CA LEU A 8 -2.29 5.50 -5.98
C LEU A 8 -2.25 6.67 -5.00
N ASP A 9 -2.49 7.90 -5.47
CA ASP A 9 -2.65 9.09 -4.62
C ASP A 9 -3.93 9.00 -3.77
N GLU A 10 -5.04 8.61 -4.39
CA GLU A 10 -6.32 8.35 -3.71
C GLU A 10 -6.21 7.29 -2.60
N ALA A 11 -5.28 6.32 -2.72
CA ALA A 11 -5.05 5.34 -1.66
C ALA A 11 -4.60 5.98 -0.33
N TRP A 12 -4.06 7.19 -0.37
CA TRP A 12 -3.63 7.97 0.80
C TRP A 12 -4.70 8.92 1.36
N ASP A 13 -5.84 9.04 0.69
CA ASP A 13 -6.98 9.84 1.14
C ASP A 13 -7.51 9.33 2.48
N ASP A 14 -7.79 10.25 3.42
CA ASP A 14 -8.15 9.93 4.80
C ASP A 14 -9.54 9.28 4.94
N GLU A 15 -10.47 9.54 4.01
CA GLU A 15 -11.85 9.05 4.09
C GLU A 15 -12.01 7.72 3.35
N ASP A 16 -11.54 7.66 2.09
CA ASP A 16 -11.84 6.54 1.20
C ASP A 16 -10.63 5.62 0.95
N GLY A 17 -9.42 6.16 1.06
CA GLY A 17 -8.16 5.46 0.78
C GLY A 17 -7.79 4.41 1.83
N PHE A 18 -7.25 3.27 1.40
CA PHE A 18 -6.81 2.21 2.33
C PHE A 18 -5.77 2.72 3.35
N LEU A 19 -4.75 3.45 2.89
CA LEU A 19 -3.68 3.94 3.76
C LEU A 19 -4.17 5.09 4.66
N GLY A 20 -5.11 5.92 4.19
CA GLY A 20 -5.73 6.94 5.05
C GLY A 20 -6.68 6.36 6.09
N LYS A 21 -7.46 5.32 5.74
CA LYS A 21 -8.24 4.54 6.73
C LYS A 21 -7.34 3.94 7.80
N LEU A 22 -6.20 3.33 7.42
CA LEU A 22 -5.22 2.84 8.39
C LEU A 22 -4.68 3.97 9.28
N ARG A 23 -4.39 5.14 8.71
CA ARG A 23 -3.94 6.35 9.45
C ARG A 23 -4.96 6.79 10.49
N SER A 24 -6.25 6.70 10.18
CA SER A 24 -7.35 7.07 11.06
C SER A 24 -7.74 5.99 12.07
N GLY A 25 -7.07 4.84 12.06
CA GLY A 25 -7.30 3.76 13.01
C GLY A 25 -8.29 2.69 12.51
N THR A 26 -8.63 2.71 11.23
CA THR A 26 -9.63 1.81 10.62
C THR A 26 -8.97 0.82 9.68
N PHE A 27 -9.09 -0.47 9.98
CA PHE A 27 -8.67 -1.52 9.05
C PHE A 27 -9.83 -1.95 8.16
N ASP A 28 -9.70 -1.67 6.86
CA ASP A 28 -10.63 -2.11 5.82
C ASP A 28 -9.93 -3.17 4.94
N PRO A 29 -10.21 -4.47 5.13
CA PRO A 29 -9.52 -5.54 4.44
C PRO A 29 -9.79 -5.56 2.93
N GLU A 30 -10.99 -5.16 2.50
CA GLU A 30 -11.36 -5.12 1.07
C GLU A 30 -10.59 -4.00 0.36
N ALA A 31 -10.47 -2.83 1.00
CA ALA A 31 -9.66 -1.75 0.50
C ALA A 31 -8.16 -2.12 0.43
N GLY A 32 -7.67 -2.91 1.39
CA GLY A 32 -6.29 -3.40 1.39
C GLY A 32 -5.99 -4.38 0.25
N ASP A 33 -6.88 -5.35 0.01
CA ASP A 33 -6.76 -6.26 -1.13
C ASP A 33 -6.88 -5.51 -2.47
N ALA A 34 -7.73 -4.48 -2.55
CA ALA A 34 -7.82 -3.60 -3.71
C ALA A 34 -6.53 -2.79 -3.95
N TYR A 35 -5.89 -2.31 -2.88
CA TYR A 35 -4.61 -1.61 -2.97
C TYR A 35 -3.48 -2.53 -3.47
N VAL A 36 -3.42 -3.79 -3.01
CA VAL A 36 -2.48 -4.79 -3.55
C VAL A 36 -2.75 -5.04 -5.04
N ALA A 37 -4.02 -5.19 -5.43
CA ALA A 37 -4.37 -5.35 -6.85
C ALA A 37 -3.99 -4.13 -7.70
N LEU A 38 -4.08 -2.92 -7.13
CA LEU A 38 -3.65 -1.68 -7.76
C LEU A 38 -2.13 -1.67 -8.00
N LEU A 39 -1.34 -2.05 -7.00
CA LEU A 39 0.12 -2.17 -7.14
C LEU A 39 0.50 -3.19 -8.22
N GLY A 40 -0.22 -4.31 -8.31
CA GLY A 40 -0.01 -5.33 -9.34
C GLY A 40 -0.29 -4.88 -10.78
N ARG A 41 -0.93 -3.72 -11.00
CA ARG A 41 -1.14 -3.12 -12.33
C ARG A 41 0.06 -2.29 -12.80
N ILE A 42 1.01 -1.99 -11.90
CA ILE A 42 2.21 -1.24 -12.25
C ILE A 42 3.11 -2.15 -13.10
N PRO A 43 3.49 -1.75 -14.33
CA PRO A 43 4.40 -2.53 -15.14
C PRO A 43 5.77 -2.63 -14.46
N GLN A 44 6.47 -3.74 -14.65
CA GLN A 44 7.81 -3.89 -14.10
C GLN A 44 8.73 -2.74 -14.58
N PRO A 45 9.57 -2.21 -13.70
CA PRO A 45 10.41 -1.06 -14.02
C PRO A 45 11.37 -1.39 -15.18
N GLY A 46 11.50 -0.44 -16.11
CA GLY A 46 12.68 -0.35 -16.97
C GLY A 46 13.81 0.40 -16.28
N ASP A 47 14.82 0.86 -17.03
CA ASP A 47 15.98 1.57 -16.47
C ASP A 47 15.64 2.90 -15.77
N VAL A 48 14.44 3.45 -15.99
CA VAL A 48 13.97 4.72 -15.42
C VAL A 48 12.61 4.52 -14.79
N ILE A 49 12.48 4.94 -13.52
CA ILE A 49 11.24 4.91 -12.75
C ILE A 49 10.72 6.35 -12.58
N ASP A 50 9.41 6.52 -12.70
CA ASP A 50 8.75 7.81 -12.48
C ASP A 50 8.89 8.24 -11.00
N ALA A 51 9.35 9.47 -10.77
CA ALA A 51 9.55 9.99 -9.41
C ALA A 51 8.26 10.12 -8.60
N ARG A 52 7.12 10.44 -9.24
CA ARG A 52 5.80 10.51 -8.59
C ARG A 52 5.36 9.11 -8.18
N LEU A 53 5.60 8.10 -9.02
CA LEU A 53 5.33 6.70 -8.65
C LEU A 53 6.11 6.32 -7.40
N VAL A 54 7.42 6.58 -7.37
CA VAL A 54 8.26 6.29 -6.20
C VAL A 54 7.67 6.97 -4.97
N GLN A 55 7.39 8.28 -5.03
CA GLN A 55 6.85 9.07 -3.92
C GLN A 55 5.56 8.48 -3.32
N LEU A 56 4.70 7.91 -4.17
CA LEU A 56 3.42 7.35 -3.74
C LEU A 56 3.54 5.98 -3.07
N ILE A 57 4.54 5.16 -3.44
CA ILE A 57 4.58 3.75 -3.01
C ILE A 57 5.69 3.44 -2.00
N TRP A 58 6.81 4.17 -2.03
CA TRP A 58 8.03 3.80 -1.28
C TRP A 58 7.81 3.71 0.24
N PHE A 59 6.91 4.54 0.77
CA PHE A 59 6.65 4.64 2.20
C PHE A 59 5.51 3.74 2.66
N ALA A 60 4.67 3.23 1.75
CA ALA A 60 3.48 2.46 2.11
C ALA A 60 3.78 1.23 2.98
N PRO A 61 4.82 0.40 2.72
CA PRO A 61 5.08 -0.77 3.55
C PRO A 61 5.48 -0.40 4.99
N LEU A 62 6.43 0.52 5.15
CA LEU A 62 6.88 0.99 6.47
C LEU A 62 5.74 1.66 7.23
N PHE A 63 4.90 2.43 6.54
CA PHE A 63 3.71 3.02 7.12
C PHE A 63 2.74 1.96 7.67
N MET A 64 2.49 0.89 6.91
CA MET A 64 1.62 -0.22 7.31
C MET A 64 2.16 -0.99 8.51
N GLU A 65 3.48 -1.22 8.58
CA GLU A 65 4.14 -1.81 9.74
C GLU A 65 3.83 -0.99 11.01
N TRP A 66 4.01 0.33 10.95
CA TRP A 66 3.70 1.21 12.07
C TRP A 66 2.23 1.23 12.46
N GLN A 67 1.31 1.06 11.50
CA GLN A 67 -0.12 1.01 11.84
C GLN A 67 -0.50 -0.31 12.50
N THR A 68 0.14 -1.43 12.10
CA THR A 68 -0.07 -2.74 12.73
C THR A 68 0.23 -2.69 14.23
N GLU A 69 1.31 -2.01 14.63
CA GLU A 69 1.66 -1.84 16.05
C GLU A 69 0.70 -0.93 16.84
N ARG A 70 -0.03 -0.04 16.15
CA ARG A 70 -0.86 1.00 16.76
C ARG A 70 -2.34 0.64 16.85
N LEU A 71 -2.82 -0.22 15.96
CA LEU A 71 -4.22 -0.58 15.85
C LEU A 71 -4.57 -1.64 16.91
N ALA A 72 -5.72 -1.46 17.57
CA ALA A 72 -6.28 -2.45 18.49
C ALA A 72 -7.09 -3.51 17.72
N LEU A 73 -6.40 -4.32 16.90
CA LEU A 73 -7.02 -5.34 16.05
C LEU A 73 -7.30 -6.64 16.81
N THR A 74 -8.29 -7.39 16.33
CA THR A 74 -8.47 -8.80 16.71
C THR A 74 -7.38 -9.67 16.07
N GLU A 75 -7.06 -10.84 16.64
CA GLU A 75 -6.04 -11.74 16.05
C GLU A 75 -6.28 -12.08 14.56
N PRO A 76 -7.52 -12.28 14.07
CA PRO A 76 -7.75 -12.50 12.65
C PRO A 76 -7.45 -11.26 11.79
N GLU A 77 -7.82 -10.08 12.25
CA GLU A 77 -7.56 -8.81 11.55
C GLU A 77 -6.06 -8.51 11.51
N ASP A 78 -5.35 -8.74 12.61
CA ASP A 78 -3.89 -8.60 12.69
C ASP A 78 -3.18 -9.51 11.66
N LYS A 79 -3.56 -10.79 11.59
CA LYS A 79 -3.03 -11.72 10.57
C LYS A 79 -3.34 -11.27 9.15
N GLN A 80 -4.52 -10.69 8.92
CA GLN A 80 -4.90 -10.22 7.59
C GLN A 80 -4.15 -8.96 7.20
N LEU A 81 -4.01 -7.99 8.10
CA LEU A 81 -3.20 -6.79 7.87
C LEU A 81 -1.75 -7.16 7.63
N ALA A 82 -1.18 -8.08 8.42
CA ALA A 82 0.18 -8.58 8.22
C ALA A 82 0.36 -9.22 6.83
N ARG A 83 -0.60 -10.04 6.38
CA ARG A 83 -0.59 -10.61 5.02
C ARG A 83 -0.56 -9.51 3.95
N ILE A 84 -1.43 -8.51 4.07
CA ILE A 84 -1.52 -7.41 3.10
C ILE A 84 -0.22 -6.59 3.13
N ALA A 85 0.34 -6.30 4.32
CA ALA A 85 1.60 -5.60 4.47
C ALA A 85 2.75 -6.34 3.77
N THR A 86 2.84 -7.67 3.91
CA THR A 86 3.82 -8.49 3.18
C THR A 86 3.63 -8.37 1.66
N LEU A 87 2.41 -8.48 1.15
CA LEU A 87 2.14 -8.36 -0.29
C LEU A 87 2.46 -6.96 -0.84
N VAL A 88 2.19 -5.92 -0.05
CA VAL A 88 2.57 -4.53 -0.39
C VAL A 88 4.09 -4.38 -0.41
N GLN A 89 4.80 -4.90 0.59
CA GLN A 89 6.27 -4.92 0.63
C GLN A 89 6.85 -5.59 -0.61
N GLU A 90 6.44 -6.83 -0.90
CA GLU A 90 6.90 -7.60 -2.06
C GLU A 90 6.59 -6.87 -3.38
N SER A 91 5.42 -6.24 -3.49
CA SER A 91 5.05 -5.47 -4.68
C SER A 91 5.96 -4.26 -4.87
N VAL A 92 6.19 -3.49 -3.80
CA VAL A 92 7.03 -2.29 -3.84
C VAL A 92 8.49 -2.66 -4.13
N GLU A 93 9.01 -3.73 -3.53
CA GLU A 93 10.35 -4.27 -3.81
C GLU A 93 10.52 -4.60 -5.31
N ASN A 94 9.55 -5.32 -5.87
CA ASN A 94 9.54 -5.68 -7.28
C ASN A 94 9.43 -4.45 -8.22
N ILE A 95 8.60 -3.47 -7.87
CA ILE A 95 8.41 -2.23 -8.66
C ILE A 95 9.66 -1.35 -8.63
N LEU A 96 10.37 -1.31 -7.50
CA LEU A 96 11.55 -0.48 -7.32
C LEU A 96 12.86 -1.20 -7.66
N GLY A 97 12.82 -2.52 -7.88
CA GLY A 97 14.00 -3.33 -8.19
C GLY A 97 14.96 -3.44 -7.00
N ILE A 98 14.43 -3.44 -5.78
CA ILE A 98 15.20 -3.56 -4.53
C ILE A 98 15.04 -4.97 -3.93
N PRO A 99 16.10 -5.52 -3.32
CA PRO A 99 16.10 -6.88 -2.78
C PRO A 99 15.36 -7.02 -1.45
#